data_AF-A0A143XXF9-F1
#
_entry.id   AF-A0A143XXF9-F1
#
_cell.length_a   1.000
_cell.length_b   1.000
_cell.length_c   1.000
_cell.angle_alpha   90.00
_cell.angle_beta   90.00
_cell.angle_gamma   90.00
#
_symmetry.space_group_name_H-M   'P 1'
#
loop_
_entity.id
_entity.type
_entity.pdbx_description
1 polymer ?
#
loop_
_entity_poly.entity_id
_entity_poly.type
_entity_poly.pdbx_seq_one_letter_code
_entity_poly.pdbx_strand_id
1 'polypeptide(L)'
;MKTLKLKTDYEKACNAYLQAFCEKHDYDYEDARRSWVGGEVGGITECSDLSVKMNDIIVDIDMDAPKEAFIRYYDYCLRVGSIACGMISLPNYRSWLMGCPRMDEAQIVRLEELQKDMRRAEKILKDEIERQAIVE
;
A
#
# COMPACT_ATOMS: atom_id res chain seq x y z
N MET A 1 -27.89 15.02 -17.17
CA MET A 1 -27.19 16.31 -16.98
C MET A 1 -26.65 16.51 -15.56
N LYS A 2 -27.45 16.39 -14.48
CA LYS A 2 -26.95 16.56 -13.10
C LYS A 2 -25.81 15.60 -12.73
N THR A 3 -25.93 14.32 -13.09
CA THR A 3 -24.91 13.29 -12.81
C THR A 3 -23.60 13.54 -13.54
N LEU A 4 -23.65 14.10 -14.76
CA LEU A 4 -22.44 14.44 -15.52
C LEU A 4 -21.67 15.57 -14.84
N LYS A 5 -22.38 16.60 -14.38
CA LYS A 5 -21.77 17.71 -13.62
C LYS A 5 -21.14 17.20 -12.32
N LEU A 6 -21.84 16.37 -11.55
CA LEU A 6 -21.31 15.77 -10.32
C LEU A 6 -20.02 14.97 -10.58
N LYS A 7 -20.01 14.15 -11.63
CA LYS A 7 -18.83 13.38 -12.02
C LYS A 7 -17.66 14.30 -12.40
N THR A 8 -17.89 15.30 -13.25
CA THR A 8 -16.85 16.25 -13.66
C THR A 8 -16.30 17.04 -12.48
N ASP A 9 -17.16 17.49 -11.56
CA ASP A 9 -16.73 18.24 -10.38
C ASP A 9 -15.91 17.35 -9.43
N TYR A 10 -16.29 16.08 -9.27
CA TYR A 10 -15.52 15.08 -8.51
C TYR A 10 -14.13 14.82 -9.15
N GLU A 11 -14.07 14.58 -10.45
CA GLU A 11 -12.81 14.33 -11.16
C GLU A 11 -11.86 15.52 -11.09
N LYS A 12 -12.39 16.75 -11.16
CA LYS A 12 -11.61 17.97 -10.97
C LYS A 12 -11.03 18.05 -9.56
N ALA A 13 -11.84 17.77 -8.53
CA ALA A 13 -11.38 17.77 -7.15
C ALA A 13 -10.29 16.71 -6.93
N CYS A 14 -10.47 15.49 -7.41
CA CYS A 14 -9.49 14.41 -7.28
C CYS A 14 -8.15 14.79 -7.92
N ASN A 15 -8.16 15.34 -9.13
CA ASN A 15 -6.93 15.75 -9.81
C ASN A 15 -6.26 16.96 -9.14
N ALA A 16 -7.02 17.88 -8.54
CA ALA A 16 -6.44 18.97 -7.76
C ALA A 16 -5.72 18.47 -6.50
N TYR A 17 -6.30 17.50 -5.78
CA TYR A 17 -5.64 16.83 -4.66
C TYR A 17 -4.41 16.05 -5.11
N LEU A 18 -4.50 15.31 -6.22
CA LEU A 18 -3.36 14.59 -6.79
C LEU A 18 -2.23 15.57 -7.15
N GLN A 19 -2.54 16.71 -7.77
CA GLN A 19 -1.54 17.72 -8.10
C GLN A 19 -0.82 18.24 -6.85
N ALA A 20 -1.57 18.63 -5.81
CA ALA A 20 -0.98 19.09 -4.56
C ALA A 20 -0.09 18.03 -3.89
N PHE A 21 -0.50 16.76 -3.96
CA PHE A 21 0.29 15.64 -3.45
C PHE A 21 1.56 15.43 -4.26
N CYS A 22 1.48 15.43 -5.59
CA CYS A 22 2.65 15.33 -6.46
C CYS A 22 3.64 16.48 -6.21
N GLU A 23 3.17 17.72 -6.10
CA GLU A 23 4.01 18.89 -5.80
C GLU A 23 4.70 18.78 -4.43
N LYS A 24 4.00 18.27 -3.42
CA LYS A 24 4.55 18.07 -2.07
C LYS A 24 5.65 17.00 -2.03
N HIS A 25 5.42 15.89 -2.73
CA HIS A 25 6.27 14.69 -2.69
C HIS A 25 7.27 14.59 -3.84
N ASP A 26 7.36 15.62 -4.68
CA ASP A 26 8.20 15.69 -5.90
C ASP A 26 7.89 14.60 -6.94
N TYR A 27 6.62 14.19 -7.06
CA TYR A 27 6.18 13.27 -8.12
C TYR A 27 5.81 14.02 -9.40
N ASP A 28 5.92 13.34 -10.55
CA ASP A 28 5.41 13.85 -11.82
C ASP A 28 3.87 13.76 -11.85
N TYR A 29 3.22 14.92 -11.75
CA TYR A 29 1.76 15.01 -11.82
C TYR A 29 1.18 14.59 -13.17
N GLU A 30 1.83 14.93 -14.29
CA GLU A 30 1.26 14.61 -15.60
C GLU A 30 1.32 13.11 -15.90
N ASP A 31 2.34 12.44 -15.38
CA ASP A 31 2.41 10.97 -15.38
C ASP A 31 1.33 10.38 -14.45
N ALA A 32 1.32 10.77 -13.17
CA ALA A 32 0.35 10.25 -12.19
C ALA A 32 -1.11 10.50 -12.60
N ARG A 33 -1.42 11.62 -13.26
CA ARG A 33 -2.77 11.92 -13.74
C ARG A 33 -3.22 10.98 -14.87
N ARG A 34 -2.28 10.41 -15.63
CA ARG A 34 -2.57 9.43 -16.69
C ARG A 34 -2.57 8.00 -16.17
N SER A 35 -1.99 7.77 -15.00
CA SER A 35 -1.81 6.46 -14.38
C SER A 35 -2.90 6.06 -13.39
N TRP A 36 -4.09 6.68 -13.47
CA TRP A 36 -5.27 6.18 -12.78
C TRP A 36 -5.57 4.73 -13.21
N VAL A 37 -5.55 3.80 -12.26
CA VAL A 37 -5.77 2.37 -12.50
C VAL A 37 -7.16 2.17 -13.11
N GLY A 38 -7.20 1.49 -14.26
CA GLY A 38 -8.46 1.28 -14.99
C GLY A 38 -9.08 2.57 -15.56
N GLY A 39 -8.37 3.70 -15.57
CA GLY A 39 -8.90 5.01 -15.93
C GLY A 39 -9.87 5.59 -14.90
N GLU A 40 -9.91 5.03 -13.68
CA GLU A 40 -10.82 5.45 -12.62
C GLU A 40 -10.24 6.60 -11.78
N VAL A 41 -10.54 7.84 -12.20
CA VAL A 41 -10.15 9.04 -11.45
C VAL A 41 -10.74 9.00 -10.04
N GLY A 42 -9.89 9.19 -9.03
CA GLY A 42 -10.29 9.13 -7.62
C GLY A 42 -10.29 7.72 -7.02
N GLY A 43 -9.82 6.71 -7.77
CA GLY A 43 -9.54 5.37 -7.27
C GLY A 43 -8.10 5.24 -6.75
N ILE A 44 -7.28 4.51 -7.51
CA ILE A 44 -5.85 4.31 -7.26
C ILE A 44 -5.08 4.89 -8.44
N THR A 45 -3.98 5.59 -8.17
CA THR A 45 -3.04 6.02 -9.20
C THR A 45 -1.64 5.55 -8.88
N GLU A 46 -0.81 5.40 -9.91
CA GLU A 46 0.62 5.17 -9.74
C GLU A 46 1.34 6.53 -9.68
N CYS A 47 2.10 6.74 -8.61
CA CYS A 47 3.02 7.86 -8.48
C CYS A 47 4.43 7.28 -8.43
N SER A 48 5.17 7.38 -9.54
CA SER A 48 6.43 6.65 -9.73
C SER A 48 6.22 5.13 -9.60
N ASP A 49 6.83 4.47 -8.63
CA ASP A 49 6.69 3.03 -8.36
C ASP A 49 5.68 2.70 -7.24
N LEU A 50 4.95 3.71 -6.75
CA LEU A 50 4.01 3.57 -5.63
C LEU A 50 2.55 3.53 -6.12
N SER A 51 1.80 2.53 -5.67
CA SER A 51 0.33 2.50 -5.87
C SER A 51 -0.35 3.31 -4.76
N VAL A 52 -0.87 4.48 -5.09
CA VAL A 52 -1.41 5.45 -4.13
C VAL A 52 -2.94 5.53 -4.24
N LYS A 53 -3.64 5.35 -3.12
CA LYS A 53 -5.10 5.48 -3.04
C LYS A 53 -5.50 6.94 -2.89
N MET A 54 -6.60 7.35 -3.54
CA MET A 54 -7.14 8.71 -3.41
C MET A 54 -7.41 9.12 -1.96
N ASN A 55 -7.89 8.20 -1.12
CA ASN A 55 -8.11 8.50 0.30
C ASN A 55 -6.82 8.83 1.04
N ASP A 56 -5.70 8.17 0.71
CA ASP A 56 -4.41 8.46 1.33
C ASP A 56 -3.86 9.81 0.87
N ILE A 57 -4.06 10.17 -0.42
CA ILE A 57 -3.77 11.51 -0.96
C ILE A 57 -4.55 12.60 -0.21
N ILE A 58 -5.87 12.43 -0.05
CA ILE A 58 -6.72 13.40 0.65
C ILE A 58 -6.24 13.56 2.10
N VAL A 59 -5.98 12.45 2.79
CA VAL A 59 -5.48 12.46 4.17
C VAL A 59 -4.14 13.18 4.27
N ASP A 60 -3.22 12.93 3.34
CA ASP A 60 -1.89 13.54 3.33
C ASP A 60 -1.96 15.07 3.23
N ILE A 61 -2.85 15.57 2.36
CA ILE A 61 -3.04 17.00 2.11
C ILE A 61 -3.85 17.65 3.22
N ASP A 62 -5.01 17.09 3.58
CA ASP A 62 -5.91 17.69 4.60
C ASP A 62 -5.29 17.74 5.99
N MET A 63 -4.41 16.80 6.32
CA MET A 63 -3.73 16.75 7.61
C MET A 63 -2.36 17.45 7.60
N ASP A 64 -1.98 18.06 6.47
CA ASP A 64 -0.64 18.63 6.26
C ASP A 64 0.47 17.67 6.74
N ALA A 65 0.37 16.40 6.30
CA ALA A 65 1.26 15.36 6.78
C ALA A 65 2.73 15.70 6.46
N PRO A 66 3.71 15.33 7.30
CA PRO A 66 5.11 15.51 6.93
C PRO A 66 5.41 14.79 5.61
N LYS A 67 6.21 15.40 4.72
CA LYS A 67 6.59 14.82 3.41
C LYS A 67 7.02 13.35 3.50
N GLU A 68 7.89 13.04 4.45
CA GLU A 68 8.40 11.67 4.67
C GLU A 68 7.38 10.71 5.33
N ALA A 69 6.20 11.16 5.74
CA ALA A 69 5.25 10.32 6.47
C ALA A 69 4.61 9.26 5.57
N PHE A 70 4.31 9.61 4.31
CA PHE A 70 3.65 8.70 3.38
C PHE A 70 4.56 7.53 3.01
N ILE A 71 5.82 7.79 2.64
CA ILE A 71 6.78 6.72 2.28
C ILE A 71 7.04 5.78 3.46
N ARG A 72 7.20 6.30 4.68
CA ARG A 72 7.37 5.46 5.89
C ARG A 72 6.15 4.58 6.17
N TYR A 73 4.95 5.12 5.94
CA TYR A 73 3.71 4.34 6.05
C TYR A 73 3.67 3.24 4.98
N TYR A 74 4.00 3.59 3.73
CA TYR A 74 4.00 2.68 2.61
C TYR A 74 4.99 1.51 2.84
N ASP A 75 6.22 1.81 3.23
CA ASP A 75 7.26 0.82 3.53
C ASP A 75 6.85 -0.12 4.66
N TYR A 76 6.26 0.42 5.74
CA TYR A 76 5.74 -0.38 6.83
C TYR A 76 4.65 -1.33 6.36
N CYS A 77 3.67 -0.82 5.61
CA CYS A 77 2.56 -1.61 5.09
C CYS A 77 3.03 -2.69 4.13
N LEU A 78 4.02 -2.40 3.28
CA LEU A 78 4.60 -3.36 2.36
C LEU A 78 5.34 -4.48 3.11
N ARG A 79 6.20 -4.12 4.06
CA ARG A 79 6.95 -5.09 4.87
C ARG A 79 6.03 -5.97 5.69
N VAL A 80 5.16 -5.38 6.51
CA VAL A 80 4.27 -6.13 7.40
C VAL A 80 3.21 -6.91 6.61
N GLY A 81 2.71 -6.34 5.51
CA GLY A 81 1.75 -7.02 4.63
C GLY A 81 2.34 -8.24 3.91
N SER A 82 3.66 -8.28 3.69
CA SER A 82 4.33 -9.44 3.09
C SER A 82 4.46 -10.63 4.05
N ILE A 83 4.37 -10.38 5.36
CA ILE A 83 4.47 -11.41 6.39
C ILE A 83 3.17 -12.21 6.44
N ALA A 84 3.31 -13.53 6.62
CA ALA A 84 2.20 -14.48 6.71
C ALA A 84 1.15 -14.32 5.59
N CYS A 85 1.59 -14.00 4.36
CA CYS A 85 0.72 -13.85 3.20
C CYS A 85 -0.43 -12.83 3.42
N GLY A 86 -0.17 -11.72 4.12
CA GLY A 86 -1.15 -10.66 4.31
C GLY A 86 -2.18 -10.92 5.40
N MET A 87 -1.95 -11.90 6.29
CA MET A 87 -2.84 -12.16 7.43
C MET A 87 -2.79 -11.05 8.50
N ILE A 88 -1.77 -10.20 8.47
CA ILE A 88 -1.62 -9.12 9.44
C ILE A 88 -2.45 -7.91 8.97
N SER A 89 -3.33 -7.43 9.85
CA SER A 89 -4.09 -6.22 9.60
C SER A 89 -3.17 -5.00 9.59
N LEU A 90 -3.28 -4.19 8.54
CA LEU A 90 -2.49 -2.97 8.36
C LEU A 90 -3.30 -1.74 8.77
N PRO A 91 -2.67 -0.71 9.35
CA PRO A 91 -3.35 0.56 9.62
C PRO A 91 -3.72 1.25 8.31
N ASN A 92 -4.77 2.07 8.33
CA ASN A 92 -4.95 3.08 7.27
C ASN A 92 -4.06 4.30 7.56
N TYR A 93 -3.76 5.10 6.53
CA TYR A 93 -2.80 6.21 6.64
C TYR A 93 -3.21 7.27 7.68
N ARG A 94 -4.51 7.58 7.79
CA ARG A 94 -5.00 8.52 8.82
C ARG A 94 -4.67 8.03 10.24
N SER A 95 -4.89 6.75 10.52
CA SER A 95 -4.59 6.16 11.83
C SER A 95 -3.08 6.12 12.11
N TRP A 96 -2.28 5.90 11.07
CA TRP A 96 -0.82 5.99 11.13
C TRP A 96 -0.36 7.39 11.57
N LEU A 97 -0.88 8.44 10.93
CA LEU A 97 -0.56 9.83 11.28
C LEU A 97 -1.00 10.20 12.70
N MET A 98 -2.10 9.62 13.18
CA MET A 98 -2.61 9.81 14.55
C MET A 98 -1.87 8.99 15.62
N GLY A 99 -0.83 8.25 15.24
CA GLY A 99 0.02 7.51 16.19
C GLY A 99 -0.59 6.20 16.68
N CYS A 100 -1.30 5.46 15.81
CA CYS A 100 -1.81 4.14 16.18
C CYS A 100 -0.66 3.21 16.67
N PRO A 101 -0.95 2.24 17.56
CA PRO A 101 -0.01 1.21 17.93
C PRO A 101 0.49 0.46 16.69
N ARG A 102 1.79 0.21 16.64
CA ARG A 102 2.49 -0.43 15.51
C ARG A 102 3.42 -1.50 16.07
N MET A 103 3.72 -2.49 15.23
CA MET A 103 4.74 -3.46 15.59
C MET A 103 6.09 -2.75 15.63
N ASP A 104 6.87 -3.04 16.67
CA ASP A 104 8.27 -2.63 16.73
C ASP A 104 9.15 -3.53 15.86
N GLU A 105 10.40 -3.11 15.66
CA GLU A 105 11.35 -3.84 14.80
C GLU A 105 11.58 -5.27 15.28
N ALA A 106 11.65 -5.50 16.59
CA ALA A 106 11.89 -6.84 17.14
C ALA A 106 10.70 -7.76 16.89
N GLN A 107 9.47 -7.24 17.01
CA GLN A 107 8.24 -7.96 16.69
C GLN A 107 8.17 -8.31 15.20
N ILE A 108 8.51 -7.38 14.31
CA ILE A 108 8.50 -7.62 12.85
C ILE A 108 9.53 -8.70 12.49
N VAL A 109 10.79 -8.54 12.93
CA VAL A 109 11.87 -9.51 12.69
C VAL A 109 11.50 -10.90 13.19
N ARG A 110 10.90 -10.98 14.39
CA ARG A 110 10.46 -12.26 14.95
C ARG A 110 9.44 -12.97 14.05
N LEU A 111 8.51 -12.23 13.44
CA LEU A 111 7.53 -12.82 12.54
C LEU A 111 8.16 -13.22 11.20
N GLU A 112 9.11 -12.44 10.69
CA GLU A 112 9.88 -12.78 9.48
C GLU A 112 10.66 -14.10 9.67
N GLU A 113 11.27 -14.29 10.84
CA GLU A 113 11.93 -15.56 11.22
C GLU A 113 10.95 -16.73 11.24
N LEU A 114 9.80 -16.57 11.89
CA LEU A 114 8.77 -17.61 11.97
C LEU A 114 8.22 -17.97 10.57
N GLN A 115 8.01 -16.99 9.70
CA GLN A 115 7.59 -17.24 8.32
C GLN A 115 8.66 -18.03 7.54
N LYS A 116 9.94 -17.71 7.73
CA LYS A 116 11.06 -18.43 7.11
C LYS A 116 11.12 -19.88 7.58
N ASP A 117 10.96 -20.11 8.88
CA ASP A 117 10.95 -21.45 9.46
C ASP A 117 9.77 -22.29 8.95
N MET A 118 8.57 -21.69 8.87
CA MET A 118 7.39 -22.33 8.30
C MET A 118 7.61 -22.76 6.84
N ARG A 119 8.10 -21.85 5.98
CA ARG A 119 8.40 -22.16 4.57
C ARG A 119 9.45 -23.27 4.43
N ARG A 120 10.42 -23.31 5.34
CA ARG A 120 11.44 -24.37 5.37
C ARG A 120 10.81 -25.72 5.71
N ALA A 121 9.94 -25.75 6.72
CA ALA A 121 9.23 -26.97 7.11
C ALA A 121 8.31 -27.47 5.99
N GLU A 122 7.55 -26.57 5.34
CA GLU A 122 6.70 -26.90 4.18
C GLU A 122 7.51 -27.54 3.05
N LYS A 123 8.69 -26.98 2.74
CA LYS A 123 9.57 -27.55 1.71
C LYS A 123 10.04 -28.96 2.08
N ILE A 124 10.48 -29.18 3.32
CA ILE A 124 10.94 -30.50 3.78
C ILE A 124 9.82 -31.53 3.66
N LEU A 125 8.60 -31.16 4.08
CA LEU A 125 7.44 -32.04 3.96
C LEU A 125 7.15 -32.40 2.50
N LYS A 126 7.19 -31.40 1.61
CA LYS A 126 6.96 -31.60 0.17
C LYS A 126 8.00 -32.57 -0.43
N ASP A 127 9.28 -32.34 -0.14
CA ASP A 127 10.37 -33.19 -0.64
C ASP A 127 10.23 -34.65 -0.16
N GLU A 128 9.75 -34.88 1.06
CA GLU A 128 9.52 -36.22 1.59
C GLU A 128 8.30 -36.91 0.96
N ILE A 129 7.21 -36.17 0.72
CA ILE A 129 6.04 -36.67 -0.02
C ILE A 129 6.46 -37.12 -1.44
N GLU A 130 7.24 -36.29 -2.14
CA GLU A 130 7.72 -36.61 -3.49
C GLU A 130 8.62 -37.86 -3.51
N ARG A 131 9.47 -38.03 -2.49
CA ARG A 131 10.29 -39.26 -2.36
C ARG A 131 9.43 -40.50 -2.19
N GLN A 132 8.38 -40.44 -1.38
CA GLN A 132 7.52 -41.60 -1.16
C GLN A 132 6.65 -41.91 -2.38
N ALA A 133 6.24 -40.90 -3.14
CA ALA A 133 5.47 -41.06 -4.38
C ALA A 133 6.25 -41.71 -5.55
N ILE A 134 7.59 -41.78 -5.49
CA ILE A 134 8.45 -42.43 -6.51
C ILE A 134 8.65 -43.92 -6.21
N VAL A 135 8.27 -44.39 -5.02
CA VAL A 135 8.49 -45.78 -4.55
C VAL A 135 7.28 -46.69 -4.82
N GLU A 136 6.19 -46.15 -5.36
CA GLU A 136 5.03 -46.90 -5.93
C GLU A 136 5.04 -46.88 -7.46
#